data_AF-A0A1X7TLV9-F1
#
_entry.id   AF-A0A1X7TLV9-F1
#
_cell.length_a   1.000
_cell.length_b   1.000
_cell.length_c   1.000
_cell.angle_alpha   90.00
_cell.angle_beta   90.00
_cell.angle_gamma   90.00
#
_symmetry.space_group_name_H-M   'P 1'
#
loop_
_entity.id
_entity.type
_entity.pdbx_description
1 polymer ?
#
loop_
_entity_poly.entity_id
_entity_poly.type
_entity_poly.pdbx_seq_one_letter_code
_entity_poly.pdbx_strand_id
1 'polypeptide(L)' 'MKCFSAHWIEQMFNYLSNSPDIIVHGFKAIASSIEAGKPVLADIDCDEETDYDSESDLSAEFSSDE' A
#
# COMPACT_ATOMS: atom_id res chain seq x y z
N MET A 1 5.51 -12.29 21.06
CA MET A 1 5.19 -11.30 20.00
C MET A 1 4.18 -11.93 19.07
N LYS A 2 3.01 -11.31 18.86
CA LYS A 2 2.02 -11.80 17.89
C LYS A 2 2.41 -11.23 16.53
N CYS A 3 2.59 -12.09 15.52
CA CYS A 3 2.92 -11.66 14.17
C CYS A 3 1.76 -10.82 13.61
N PHE A 4 1.93 -9.50 13.55
CA PHE A 4 0.94 -8.57 12.97
C PHE A 4 0.61 -8.90 11.50
N SER A 5 1.55 -9.53 10.79
CA SER A 5 1.38 -9.93 9.39
C SER A 5 0.31 -11.00 9.17
N ALA A 6 0.16 -11.98 10.08
CA ALA A 6 -0.83 -13.04 9.91
C ALA A 6 -2.27 -12.52 10.04
N HIS A 7 -2.48 -11.57 10.96
CA HIS A 7 -3.80 -10.96 11.17
C HIS A 7 -4.23 -10.09 9.99
N TRP A 8 -3.30 -9.33 9.40
CA TRP A 8 -3.59 -8.53 8.22
C TRP A 8 -3.99 -9.41 7.02
N ILE A 9 -3.28 -10.52 6.80
CA ILE A 9 -3.59 -11.47 5.72
C ILE A 9 -5.00 -12.06 5.91
N GLU A 10 -5.36 -12.46 7.13
CA GLU A 10 -6.68 -13.00 7.43
C GLU A 10 -7.80 -11.97 7.20
N GLN A 11 -7.59 -10.72 7.63
CA GLN A 11 -8.55 -9.64 7.37
C GLN A 11 -8.70 -9.34 5.88
N MET A 12 -7.59 -9.28 5.15
CA MET A 12 -7.60 -9.12 3.69
C MET A 12 -8.36 -10.25 3.01
N PHE A 13 -8.12 -11.49 3.42
CA PHE A 13 -8.80 -12.65 2.85
C PHE A 13 -10.32 -12.59 3.11
N ASN A 14 -10.72 -12.27 4.34
CA ASN A 14 -12.14 -12.11 4.69
C ASN A 14 -12.79 -10.96 3.90
N TYR A 15 -12.08 -9.84 3.76
CA TYR A 15 -12.56 -8.69 3.01
C TYR A 15 -12.79 -9.03 1.53
N LEU A 16 -11.80 -9.67 0.88
CA LEU A 16 -11.90 -10.08 -0.52
C LEU A 16 -12.99 -11.15 -0.74
N SER A 17 -13.17 -12.07 0.22
CA SER A 17 -14.20 -13.11 0.16
C SER A 17 -15.62 -12.52 0.24
N ASN A 18 -15.80 -11.46 1.03
CA ASN A 18 -17.09 -10.76 1.17
C ASN A 18 -17.36 -9.77 0.02
N SER A 19 -16.31 -9.33 -0.68
CA SER A 19 -16.39 -8.31 -1.74
C SER A 19 -15.67 -8.75 -3.01
N PRO A 20 -16.06 -9.87 -3.65
CA PRO A 20 -15.34 -10.40 -4.83
C PRO A 20 -15.37 -9.42 -6.02
N ASP A 21 -16.39 -8.55 -6.08
CA ASP A 21 -16.55 -7.55 -7.13
C ASP A 21 -15.40 -6.54 -7.17
N ILE A 22 -14.64 -6.37 -6.09
CA ILE A 22 -13.49 -5.45 -6.05
C ILE A 22 -12.44 -5.79 -7.11
N ILE A 23 -12.28 -7.08 -7.43
CA ILE A 23 -11.35 -7.54 -8.46
C ILE A 23 -11.85 -7.08 -9.84
N VAL A 24 -13.14 -7.30 -10.12
CA VAL A 24 -13.77 -6.91 -11.38
C VAL A 24 -13.76 -5.38 -11.56
N HIS A 25 -14.06 -4.64 -10.50
CA HIS A 25 -14.00 -3.18 -10.49
C HIS A 25 -12.56 -2.68 -10.68
N GLY A 26 -11.56 -3.34 -10.10
CA GLY A 26 -10.14 -3.06 -10.34
C GLY A 26 -9.77 -3.18 -11.82
N PHE A 27 -10.15 -4.27 -12.48
CA PHE A 27 -9.88 -4.44 -13.92
C PHE A 27 -10.60 -3.40 -14.79
N LYS A 28 -11.84 -3.04 -14.46
CA LYS A 28 -12.56 -1.97 -15.16
C LYS A 28 -11.87 -0.62 -14.99
N ALA A 29 -11.42 -0.30 -13.78
CA ALA A 29 -10.70 0.94 -13.51
C ALA A 29 -9.38 1.03 -14.30
N ILE A 30 -8.65 -0.09 -14.42
CA ILE A 30 -7.43 -0.16 -15.26
C ILE A 30 -7.76 0.10 -16.73
N ALA A 31 -8.79 -0.53 -17.27
CA ALA A 31 -9.19 -0.33 -18.67
C ALA A 31 -9.57 1.15 -18.92
N SER A 32 -10.37 1.75 -18.05
CA SER A 32 -10.75 3.17 -18.14
C SER A 32 -9.56 4.10 -18.00
N SER A 33 -8.57 3.77 -17.16
CA SER A 33 -7.33 4.53 -17.01
C SER A 33 -6.48 4.52 -18.29
N ILE A 34 -6.40 3.38 -18.97
CA ILE A 34 -5.70 3.26 -20.26
C ILE A 34 -6.39 4.11 -21.33
N GLU A 35 -7.72 4.04 -21.43
CA GLU A 35 -8.50 4.84 -22.38
C GLU A 35 -8.38 6.34 -22.11
N ALA A 36 -8.36 6.75 -20.84
CA ALA A 36 -8.20 8.13 -20.43
C ALA A 36 -6.75 8.65 -20.54
N GLY A 37 -5.76 7.77 -20.73
CA GLY A 37 -4.34 8.14 -20.76
C GLY A 37 -3.80 8.68 -19.43
N LYS A 38 -4.49 8.40 -18.32
CA LYS A 38 -4.15 8.90 -16.98
C LYS A 38 -4.08 7.73 -15.99
N PRO A 39 -3.06 7.64 -15.11
CA PRO A 39 -2.96 6.56 -14.13
C PRO A 39 -4.18 6.47 -13.22
N VAL A 40 -4.59 5.24 -12.85
CA VAL A 40 -5.78 4.95 -12.01
C VAL A 40 -5.80 5.76 -10.70
N LEU A 41 -4.63 6.01 -10.12
CA LEU A 41 -4.48 6.68 -8.82
C LEU A 41 -3.91 8.09 -8.93
N ALA A 42 -3.93 8.69 -10.12
CA ALA A 42 -3.31 10.01 -10.34
C ALA A 42 -4.05 11.19 -9.66
N ASP A 43 -5.21 10.94 -9.03
CA ASP A 43 -5.95 11.91 -8.22
C ASP A 43 -5.89 11.59 -6.71
N ILE A 44 -5.09 10.59 -6.31
CA ILE A 44 -4.81 10.34 -4.91
C ILE A 44 -3.58 11.16 -4.56
N ASP A 45 -3.79 12.28 -3.88
CA ASP A 45 -2.70 13.02 -3.26
C ASP A 45 -2.04 12.10 -2.23
N CYS A 46 -0.83 11.62 -2.54
CA CYS A 46 0.00 10.86 -1.60
C CYS A 46 0.58 11.76 -0.48
N ASP A 47 0.21 13.04 -0.46
CA ASP A 47 0.74 14.09 0.41
C ASP A 47 -0.09 14.27 1.70
N GLU A 48 -0.94 13.30 2.06
CA GLU A 48 -1.44 13.23 3.43
C GLU A 48 -0.31 12.62 4.30
N GLU A 49 0.62 13.49 4.67
CA GLU A 49 1.56 13.34 5.79
C GLU A 49 0.75 12.97 7.04
N THR A 50 0.40 11.70 7.20
CA THR A 50 0.03 11.17 8.50
C THR A 50 1.31 11.18 9.32
N ASP A 51 1.40 12.13 10.25
CA ASP A 51 2.47 12.30 11.25
C ASP A 51 2.97 10.94 11.76
N TYR A 52 4.00 10.38 11.10
CA TYR A 52 4.82 9.31 11.67
C TYR A 52 5.81 9.97 12.62
N ASP A 53 5.29 10.41 13.77
CA ASP A 53 6.10 10.69 14.95
C ASP A 53 6.73 9.36 15.40
N SER A 54 7.91 9.08 14.87
CA SER A 54 8.86 8.18 15.50
C SER A 54 10.27 8.65 15.17
N GLU A 55 10.63 9.76 15.80
CA GLU A 55 11.98 10.14 16.16
C GLU A 55 12.80 8.89 16.56
N SER A 56 13.67 8.36 15.69
CA SER A 56 14.87 7.61 16.13
C SER A 56 15.80 7.33 14.95
N ASP A 57 16.64 8.32 14.67
CA ASP A 57 18.08 8.16 14.56
C ASP A 57 18.64 7.45 13.32
N LEU A 58 18.88 8.27 12.29
CA LEU A 58 19.87 8.03 11.25
C LEU A 58 21.29 8.11 11.85
N SER A 59 21.76 7.06 12.51
CA SER A 59 23.21 6.87 12.74
C SER A 59 23.79 5.99 11.64
N ALA A 60 24.04 6.64 10.50
CA ALA A 60 24.88 6.10 9.45
C ALA A 60 26.34 6.02 9.94
N GLU A 61 26.76 4.88 10.49
CA GLU A 61 28.18 4.49 10.54
C GLU A 61 28.31 2.99 10.35
N PHE A 62 28.73 2.57 9.16
CA PHE A 62 29.53 1.35 9.05
C PHE A 62 30.62 1.55 7.98
N SER A 63 31.66 2.25 8.41
CA SER A 63 33.00 2.07 7.86
C SER A 63 33.49 0.68 8.29
N SER A 64 33.91 -0.15 7.33
CA SER A 64 34.83 -1.25 7.58
C SER A 64 35.56 -1.56 6.28
N ASP A 65 36.75 -0.97 6.17
CA ASP A 65 37.91 -1.53 5.48
C ASP A 65 38.05 -3.04 5.80
N GLU A 66 38.15 -3.86 4.75
CA GLU A 66 39.20 -4.88 4.57
C GLU A 66 39.35 -5.22 3.07
#